data_AF-A0A4P6MU32-F1
#
_entry.id   AF-A0A4P6MU32-F1
#
_cell.length_a   1.000
_cell.length_b   1.000
_cell.length_c   1.000
_cell.angle_alpha   90.00
_cell.angle_beta   90.00
_cell.angle_gamma   90.00
#
_symmetry.space_group_name_H-M   'P 1'
#
loop_
_entity.id
_entity.type
_entity.pdbx_description
1 polymer ?
#
loop_
_entity_poly.entity_id
_entity_poly.type
_entity_poly.pdbx_seq_one_letter_code
_entity_poly.pdbx_strand_id
1 'polypeptide(L)'
;MNEHAPGWYEHEGERRYWDGSQWTHSSSTPAPSPTPPPPPAPLSAPPAASQVVPYAPPPAYGAGAPPFGPPQPPYPGGIPVARKEPAIALVVSFLIPGVGSMMNGDVGAGVGFLGLYVFGLVLVICLGWIIIGFIGLPMMLVAWGWGMYHAYQGAVDFNRRAGYQN
;
A
#
# COMPACT_ATOMS: atom_id res chain seq x y z
N MET A 1 -9.92 69.12 -2.91
CA MET A 1 -9.68 68.07 -1.92
C MET A 1 -8.80 67.04 -2.61
N ASN A 2 -7.52 66.95 -2.24
CA ASN A 2 -6.60 66.00 -2.87
C ASN A 2 -6.77 64.68 -2.14
N GLU A 3 -7.52 63.76 -2.73
CA GLU A 3 -7.81 62.45 -2.14
C GLU A 3 -6.58 61.55 -2.32
N HIS A 4 -5.85 61.30 -1.23
CA HIS A 4 -4.71 60.38 -1.26
C HIS A 4 -5.22 58.94 -1.42
N ALA A 5 -4.63 58.20 -2.36
CA ALA A 5 -4.94 56.79 -2.57
C ALA A 5 -4.57 55.95 -1.34
N PRO A 6 -5.27 54.83 -1.06
CA PRO A 6 -4.92 53.96 0.07
C PRO A 6 -3.48 53.43 -0.07
N GLY A 7 -2.68 53.54 0.98
CA GLY A 7 -1.25 53.23 0.90
C GLY A 7 -0.47 53.52 2.17
N TRP A 8 0.80 53.09 2.17
CA TRP A 8 1.74 53.39 3.26
C TRP A 8 2.38 54.76 3.03
N TYR A 9 2.29 55.63 4.02
CA TYR A 9 2.92 56.94 3.99
C TYR A 9 3.77 57.14 5.25
N GLU A 10 4.85 57.89 5.09
CA GLU A 10 5.68 58.32 6.22
C GLU A 10 5.12 59.62 6.79
N HIS A 11 4.86 59.63 8.09
CA HIS A 11 4.39 60.81 8.81
C HIS A 11 5.19 60.90 10.11
N GLU A 12 5.89 62.03 10.31
CA GLU A 12 6.66 62.30 11.54
C GLU A 12 7.70 61.21 11.90
N GLY A 13 8.28 60.54 10.90
CA GLY A 13 9.31 59.50 11.10
C GLY A 13 8.77 58.10 11.37
N GLU A 14 7.45 57.89 11.29
CA GLU A 14 6.79 56.60 11.48
C GLU A 14 5.97 56.23 10.23
N ARG A 15 6.06 54.98 9.76
CA ARG A 15 5.23 54.50 8.63
C ARG A 15 3.83 54.18 9.14
N ARG A 16 2.81 54.87 8.61
CA ARG A 16 1.39 54.65 8.89
C ARG A 16 0.63 54.33 7.60
N TYR A 17 -0.44 53.55 7.72
CA TYR A 17 -1.27 53.17 6.58
C TYR A 17 -2.51 54.06 6.50
N TRP A 18 -2.77 54.61 5.31
CA TRP A 18 -3.98 55.37 4.98
C TRP A 18 -4.96 54.46 4.25
N ASP A 19 -6.20 54.38 4.73
CA ASP A 19 -7.23 53.51 4.14
C ASP A 19 -8.13 54.20 3.10
N GLY A 20 -7.90 55.49 2.82
CA GLY A 20 -8.73 56.31 1.94
C GLY A 20 -9.74 57.21 2.67
N SER A 21 -9.95 56.98 3.98
CA SER A 21 -10.89 57.75 4.82
C SER A 21 -10.28 58.21 6.15
N GLN A 22 -9.37 57.42 6.72
CA GLN A 22 -8.68 57.69 7.98
C GLN A 22 -7.30 57.02 8.03
N TRP A 23 -6.46 57.48 8.96
CA TRP A 23 -5.19 56.85 9.29
C TRP A 23 -5.41 55.67 10.24
N THR A 24 -4.82 54.52 9.96
CA THR A 24 -4.91 53.36 10.85
C THR A 24 -3.87 53.43 11.98
N HIS A 25 -4.20 52.84 13.14
CA HIS A 25 -3.33 52.81 14.34
C HIS A 25 -2.14 51.84 14.25
N SER A 26 -1.87 51.27 13.08
CA SER A 26 -0.75 50.35 12.87
C SER A 26 0.54 51.13 12.61
N SER A 27 1.38 51.29 13.63
CA SER A 27 2.77 51.73 13.44
C SER A 27 3.72 50.53 13.38
N SER A 28 4.57 50.50 12.34
CA SER A 28 5.70 49.58 12.29
C SER A 28 6.95 50.32 12.77
N THR A 29 7.50 49.93 13.91
CA THR A 29 8.83 50.37 14.36
C THR A 29 9.85 50.08 13.25
N PRO A 30 10.71 51.04 12.86
CA PRO A 30 11.80 50.77 11.94
C PRO A 30 12.69 49.65 12.48
N ALA A 31 12.97 48.66 11.65
CA ALA A 31 13.90 47.58 11.99
C ALA A 31 15.28 48.16 12.36
N PRO A 32 15.99 47.59 13.35
CA PRO A 32 17.32 48.04 13.72
C PRO A 32 18.29 47.94 12.53
N SER A 33 19.19 48.93 12.45
CA SER A 33 20.17 49.20 11.40
C SER A 33 20.96 47.96 10.92
N PRO A 34 21.38 47.91 9.65
CA PRO A 34 22.13 46.78 9.10
C PRO A 34 23.45 46.57 9.85
N THR A 35 23.68 45.33 10.29
CA THR A 35 24.96 44.84 10.81
C THR A 35 26.10 45.06 9.81
N PRO A 36 27.33 45.35 10.25
CA PRO A 36 28.48 45.52 9.37
C PRO A 36 28.71 44.29 8.46
N PRO A 37 29.25 44.47 7.25
CA PRO A 37 29.44 43.40 6.29
C PRO A 37 30.36 42.30 6.85
N PRO A 38 30.08 41.01 6.56
CA PRO A 38 30.95 39.92 6.98
C PRO A 38 32.35 40.04 6.36
N PRO A 39 33.41 39.56 7.05
CA PRO A 39 34.77 39.55 6.50
C PRO A 39 34.82 38.79 5.17
N PRO A 40 35.77 39.13 4.27
CA PRO A 40 35.87 38.50 2.96
C PRO A 40 35.96 36.97 3.10
N ALA A 41 35.05 36.28 2.41
CA ALA A 41 35.03 34.83 2.34
C ALA A 41 36.39 34.30 1.85
N PRO A 42 36.89 33.17 2.37
CA PRO A 42 38.06 32.52 1.79
C PRO A 42 37.79 32.29 0.30
N LEU A 43 38.78 32.66 -0.52
CA LEU A 43 38.80 32.45 -1.96
C LEU A 43 38.25 31.06 -2.28
N SER A 44 37.23 31.04 -3.14
CA SER A 44 36.60 29.83 -3.65
C SER A 44 37.70 28.87 -4.10
N ALA A 45 37.77 27.70 -3.47
CA ALA A 45 38.60 26.62 -3.99
C ALA A 45 38.23 26.39 -5.47
N PRO A 46 39.20 26.12 -6.35
CA PRO A 46 38.92 25.86 -7.76
C PRO A 46 37.87 24.75 -7.86
N PRO A 47 36.93 24.80 -8.85
CA PRO A 47 35.89 23.80 -8.99
C PRO A 47 36.58 22.44 -9.03
N ALA A 48 36.26 21.59 -8.04
CA ALA A 48 36.77 20.23 -7.99
C ALA A 48 36.50 19.61 -9.36
N ALA A 49 37.58 19.34 -10.10
CA ALA A 49 37.52 18.61 -11.36
C ALA A 49 36.60 17.42 -11.12
N SER A 50 35.56 17.31 -11.96
CA SER A 50 34.51 16.30 -11.92
C SER A 50 35.05 14.99 -11.36
N GLN A 51 34.92 14.79 -10.04
CA GLN A 51 35.29 13.52 -9.46
C GLN A 51 34.24 12.57 -9.96
N VAL A 52 34.64 11.73 -10.91
CA VAL A 52 33.89 10.56 -11.34
C VAL A 52 33.63 9.78 -10.06
N VAL A 53 32.41 9.94 -9.51
CA VAL A 53 31.96 9.15 -8.37
C VAL A 53 31.98 7.71 -8.87
N PRO A 54 32.87 6.84 -8.38
CA PRO A 54 32.80 5.44 -8.76
C PRO A 54 31.43 4.95 -8.33
N TYR A 55 30.67 4.38 -9.27
CA TYR A 55 29.38 3.77 -8.97
C TYR A 55 29.61 2.74 -7.86
N ALA A 56 29.24 3.09 -6.63
CA ALA A 56 29.19 2.13 -5.54
C ALA A 56 28.01 1.21 -5.86
N PRO A 57 28.21 -0.12 -5.93
CA PRO A 57 27.11 -1.03 -6.15
C PRO A 57 26.05 -0.82 -5.05
N PRO A 58 24.75 -0.91 -5.39
CA PRO A 58 23.68 -0.79 -4.41
C PRO A 58 23.93 -1.81 -3.29
N PRO A 59 23.71 -1.44 -2.01
CA PRO A 59 23.95 -2.35 -0.91
C PRO A 59 23.16 -3.64 -1.16
N ALA A 60 23.88 -4.76 -1.21
CA ALA A 60 23.27 -6.08 -1.26
C ALA A 60 22.52 -6.26 0.07
N TYR A 61 21.20 -6.11 0.03
CA TYR A 61 20.32 -6.43 1.16
C TYR A 61 20.28 -7.95 1.31
N GLY A 62 21.34 -8.51 1.88
CA GLY A 62 21.51 -9.95 2.00
C GLY A 62 22.66 -10.27 2.95
N ALA A 63 22.28 -10.71 4.15
CA ALA A 63 23.08 -11.45 5.12
C ALA A 63 24.37 -10.78 5.67
N GLY A 64 24.31 -10.42 6.96
CA GLY A 64 25.49 -10.33 7.83
C GLY A 64 26.23 -9.00 7.82
N ALA A 65 25.67 -7.97 8.46
CA ALA A 65 26.47 -6.83 8.88
C ALA A 65 27.46 -7.26 9.99
N PRO A 66 28.77 -7.00 9.87
CA PRO A 66 29.73 -7.32 10.93
C PRO A 66 29.42 -6.48 12.20
N PRO A 67 29.43 -7.08 13.40
CA PRO A 67 28.91 -6.45 14.62
C PRO A 67 29.78 -5.31 15.18
N PHE A 68 30.97 -5.05 14.60
CA PHE A 68 31.91 -4.04 15.10
C PHE A 68 32.49 -3.21 13.95
N GLY A 69 31.72 -2.23 13.47
CA GLY A 69 32.23 -1.11 12.70
C GLY A 69 32.10 0.18 13.51
N PRO A 70 32.99 1.18 13.32
CA PRO A 70 32.81 2.49 13.95
C PRO A 70 31.46 3.09 13.51
N PRO A 71 30.74 3.79 14.40
CA PRO A 71 29.44 4.36 14.08
C PRO A 71 29.59 5.35 12.92
N GLN A 72 29.04 4.99 11.75
CA GLN A 72 29.01 5.89 10.61
C GLN A 72 28.13 7.10 10.95
N PRO A 73 28.61 8.33 10.71
CA PRO A 73 27.80 9.53 10.91
C PRO A 73 26.55 9.47 10.00
N PRO A 74 25.39 9.98 10.46
CA PRO A 74 24.17 9.99 9.67
C PRO A 74 24.40 10.79 8.39
N TYR A 75 24.29 10.14 7.23
CA TYR A 75 24.44 10.80 5.94
C TYR A 75 23.28 11.79 5.75
N PRO A 76 23.53 13.11 5.66
CA PRO A 76 22.48 14.09 5.41
C PRO A 76 22.08 13.98 3.94
N GLY A 77 20.92 13.39 3.66
CA GLY A 77 20.42 13.19 2.30
C GLY A 77 19.84 11.81 2.02
N GLY A 78 19.84 10.89 2.99
CA GLY A 78 19.07 9.66 2.88
C GLY A 78 17.58 9.97 2.76
N ILE A 79 17.00 9.74 1.58
CA ILE A 79 15.55 9.70 1.41
C ILE A 79 15.04 8.67 2.43
N PRO A 80 14.12 9.04 3.36
CA PRO A 80 13.62 8.10 4.34
C PRO A 80 12.99 6.92 3.59
N VAL A 81 13.59 5.73 3.75
CA VAL A 81 13.02 4.50 3.19
C VAL A 81 11.67 4.31 3.85
N ALA A 82 10.60 4.34 3.05
CA ALA A 82 9.24 4.22 3.54
C ALA A 82 9.12 2.95 4.37
N ARG A 83 8.67 3.10 5.62
CA ARG A 83 8.54 1.99 6.56
C ARG A 83 7.50 1.01 6.00
N LYS A 84 7.91 -0.22 5.71
CA LYS A 84 6.98 -1.28 5.29
C LYS A 84 6.24 -1.77 6.54
N GLU A 85 4.91 -1.72 6.53
CA GLU A 85 4.06 -2.17 7.62
C GLU A 85 3.82 -3.69 7.51
N PRO A 86 4.44 -4.53 8.37
CA PRO A 86 4.36 -5.99 8.27
C PRO A 86 2.94 -6.52 8.47
N ALA A 87 2.11 -5.80 9.24
CA ALA A 87 0.71 -6.14 9.44
C ALA A 87 -0.10 -6.07 8.14
N ILE A 88 0.18 -5.09 7.28
CA ILE A 88 -0.50 -4.94 5.99
C ILE A 88 -0.07 -6.06 5.04
N ALA A 89 1.23 -6.39 5.01
CA ALA A 89 1.71 -7.52 4.21
C ALA A 89 1.08 -8.86 4.63
N LEU A 90 0.82 -9.05 5.94
CA LEU A 90 0.12 -10.24 6.44
C LEU A 90 -1.36 -10.26 6.08
N VAL A 91 -2.08 -9.15 6.28
CA VAL A 91 -3.50 -9.06 5.89
C VAL A 91 -3.67 -9.28 4.39
N VAL A 92 -2.77 -8.72 3.58
CA VAL A 92 -2.80 -8.92 2.13
C VAL A 92 -2.45 -10.37 1.75
N SER A 93 -1.51 -11.01 2.45
CA SER A 93 -1.19 -12.44 2.24
C SER A 93 -2.29 -13.39 2.72
N PHE A 94 -3.08 -12.97 3.70
CA PHE A 94 -4.25 -13.71 4.16
C PHE A 94 -5.35 -13.72 3.10
N LEU A 95 -5.59 -12.60 2.40
CA LEU A 95 -6.58 -12.54 1.33
C LEU A 95 -6.10 -13.24 0.04
N ILE A 96 -4.82 -13.09 -0.32
CA ILE A 96 -4.25 -13.73 -1.50
C ILE A 96 -2.86 -14.29 -1.13
N PRO A 97 -2.72 -15.62 -1.02
CA PRO A 97 -1.45 -16.26 -0.69
C PRO A 97 -0.32 -15.79 -1.61
N GLY A 98 0.80 -15.37 -1.05
CA GLY A 98 1.99 -14.92 -1.78
C GLY A 98 2.08 -13.42 -2.07
N VAL A 99 1.00 -12.63 -1.94
CA VAL A 99 1.04 -11.19 -2.27
C VAL A 99 1.87 -10.36 -1.29
N GLY A 100 1.88 -10.67 0.01
CA GLY A 100 2.72 -9.93 0.97
C GLY A 100 4.22 -10.20 0.79
N SER A 101 4.61 -11.39 0.32
CA SER A 101 5.99 -11.67 -0.07
C SER A 101 6.42 -10.79 -1.25
N MET A 102 5.52 -10.58 -2.24
CA MET A 102 5.78 -9.67 -3.35
C MET A 102 5.87 -8.20 -2.90
N MET A 103 5.07 -7.78 -1.92
CA MET A 103 5.16 -6.43 -1.33
C MET A 103 6.46 -6.19 -0.55
N ASN A 104 7.03 -7.26 0.03
CA ASN A 104 8.32 -7.20 0.69
C ASN A 104 9.51 -7.14 -0.27
N GLY A 105 9.31 -7.44 -1.56
CA GLY A 105 10.36 -7.44 -2.60
C GLY A 105 10.73 -8.85 -3.06
N ASP A 106 10.24 -9.89 -2.37
CA ASP A 106 10.49 -11.30 -2.69
C ASP A 106 9.45 -11.83 -3.68
N VAL A 107 9.47 -11.27 -4.91
CA VAL A 107 8.50 -11.60 -5.95
C VAL A 107 8.52 -13.09 -6.30
N GLY A 108 9.71 -13.70 -6.37
CA GLY A 108 9.87 -15.12 -6.69
C GLY A 108 9.19 -16.05 -5.68
N ALA A 109 9.36 -15.79 -4.38
CA ALA A 109 8.70 -16.55 -3.33
C ALA A 109 7.18 -16.34 -3.35
N GLY A 110 6.73 -15.10 -3.57
CA GLY A 110 5.31 -14.79 -3.69
C GLY A 110 4.62 -15.51 -4.84
N VAL A 111 5.24 -15.54 -6.02
CA VAL A 111 4.71 -16.28 -7.19
C VAL A 111 4.70 -17.79 -6.92
N GLY A 112 5.71 -18.33 -6.23
CA GLY A 112 5.74 -19.74 -5.83
C GLY A 112 4.56 -20.14 -4.96
N PHE A 113 4.28 -19.37 -3.90
CA PHE A 113 3.14 -19.62 -3.01
C PHE A 113 1.79 -19.44 -3.70
N LEU A 114 1.64 -18.39 -4.53
CA LEU A 114 0.43 -18.16 -5.31
C LEU A 114 0.18 -19.31 -6.30
N GLY A 115 1.23 -19.73 -7.02
CA GLY A 115 1.15 -20.82 -8.00
C GLY A 115 0.78 -22.16 -7.36
N LEU A 116 1.39 -22.50 -6.22
CA LEU A 116 1.05 -23.72 -5.47
C LEU A 116 -0.40 -23.69 -4.97
N TYR A 117 -0.87 -22.54 -4.49
CA TYR A 117 -2.24 -22.36 -4.04
C TYR A 117 -3.25 -22.56 -5.18
N VAL A 118 -3.03 -21.90 -6.33
CA VAL A 118 -3.90 -22.06 -7.51
C VAL A 118 -3.87 -23.50 -8.02
N PHE A 119 -2.69 -24.12 -8.09
CA PHE A 119 -2.53 -25.51 -8.50
C PHE A 119 -3.27 -26.48 -7.57
N GLY A 120 -3.15 -26.28 -6.25
CA GLY A 120 -3.89 -27.05 -5.25
C GLY A 120 -5.41 -26.90 -5.39
N LEU A 121 -5.88 -25.67 -5.67
CA LEU A 121 -7.29 -25.38 -5.87
C LEU A 121 -7.86 -26.08 -7.11
N VAL A 122 -7.10 -26.08 -8.22
CA VAL A 122 -7.44 -26.84 -9.43
C VAL A 122 -7.49 -28.34 -9.15
N LEU A 123 -6.52 -28.89 -8.42
CA LEU A 123 -6.52 -30.30 -8.05
C LEU A 123 -7.72 -30.68 -7.19
N VAL A 124 -8.07 -29.88 -6.18
CA VAL A 124 -9.23 -30.14 -5.32
C VAL A 124 -10.52 -30.11 -6.11
N ILE A 125 -10.70 -29.15 -7.03
CA ILE A 125 -11.89 -29.07 -7.87
C ILE A 125 -11.95 -30.26 -8.83
N CYS A 126 -10.89 -30.51 -9.61
CA CYS A 126 -10.87 -31.60 -10.59
C CYS A 126 -11.03 -32.98 -9.92
N LEU A 127 -10.26 -33.25 -8.87
CA LEU A 127 -10.30 -34.55 -8.20
C LEU A 127 -11.58 -34.70 -7.36
N GLY A 128 -12.07 -33.63 -6.76
CA GLY A 128 -13.36 -33.59 -6.07
C GLY A 128 -14.52 -33.92 -7.03
N TRP A 129 -14.54 -33.32 -8.22
CA TRP A 129 -15.51 -33.64 -9.26
C TRP A 129 -15.40 -35.08 -9.77
N ILE A 130 -14.21 -35.66 -9.82
CA ILE A 130 -14.04 -37.09 -10.15
C ILE A 130 -14.70 -37.95 -9.07
N ILE A 131 -14.44 -37.69 -7.79
CA ILE A 131 -15.02 -38.46 -6.68
C ILE A 131 -16.54 -38.30 -6.65
N ILE A 132 -17.03 -37.07 -6.72
CA ILE A 132 -18.48 -36.76 -6.68
C ILE A 132 -19.18 -37.30 -7.94
N GLY A 133 -18.55 -37.17 -9.10
CA GLY A 133 -19.10 -37.65 -10.37
C GLY A 133 -19.14 -39.17 -10.47
N PHE A 134 -18.07 -39.86 -10.07
CA PHE A 134 -17.99 -41.32 -10.19
C PHE A 134 -18.66 -42.08 -9.05
N ILE A 135 -18.75 -41.51 -7.84
CA ILE A 135 -19.35 -42.20 -6.69
C ILE A 135 -20.70 -41.57 -6.34
N GLY A 136 -20.74 -40.24 -6.23
CA GLY A 136 -21.95 -39.52 -5.86
C GLY A 136 -23.07 -39.66 -6.89
N LEU A 137 -22.77 -39.47 -8.18
CA LEU A 137 -23.78 -39.55 -9.24
C LEU A 137 -24.45 -40.93 -9.36
N PRO A 138 -23.73 -42.07 -9.45
CA PRO A 138 -24.39 -43.37 -9.50
C PRO A 138 -25.12 -43.72 -8.20
N MET A 139 -24.59 -43.34 -7.03
CA MET A 139 -25.31 -43.54 -5.77
C MET A 139 -26.63 -42.76 -5.75
N MET A 140 -26.63 -41.52 -6.24
CA MET A 140 -27.84 -40.71 -6.38
C MET A 140 -28.85 -41.37 -7.33
N LEU A 141 -28.39 -41.90 -8.48
CA LEU A 141 -29.26 -42.60 -9.42
C LEU A 141 -29.86 -43.87 -8.83
N VAL A 142 -29.08 -44.64 -8.06
CA VAL A 142 -29.57 -45.83 -7.36
C VAL A 142 -30.60 -45.45 -6.30
N ALA A 143 -30.32 -44.44 -5.48
CA ALA A 143 -31.25 -43.96 -4.46
C ALA A 143 -32.56 -43.43 -5.09
N TRP A 144 -32.47 -42.71 -6.20
CA TRP A 144 -33.62 -42.22 -6.95
C TRP A 144 -34.45 -43.37 -7.55
N GLY A 145 -33.80 -44.32 -8.22
CA GLY A 145 -34.46 -45.50 -8.77
C GLY A 145 -35.14 -46.34 -7.69
N TRP A 146 -34.49 -46.51 -6.53
CA TRP A 146 -35.09 -47.16 -5.37
C TRP A 146 -36.30 -46.40 -4.83
N GLY A 147 -36.24 -45.07 -4.77
CA GLY A 147 -37.36 -44.21 -4.40
C GLY A 147 -38.57 -44.41 -5.31
N MET A 148 -38.36 -44.45 -6.63
CA MET A 148 -39.42 -44.76 -7.60
C MET A 148 -40.00 -46.16 -7.41
N TYR A 149 -39.14 -47.16 -7.19
CA TYR A 149 -39.57 -48.53 -6.93
C TYR A 149 -40.45 -48.62 -5.68
N HIS A 150 -40.03 -48.00 -4.59
CA HIS A 150 -40.81 -47.99 -3.34
C HIS A 150 -42.14 -47.25 -3.50
N ALA A 151 -42.15 -46.11 -4.21
CA ALA A 151 -43.38 -45.39 -4.51
C ALA A 151 -44.36 -46.22 -5.37
N TYR A 152 -43.83 -46.94 -6.37
CA TYR A 152 -44.63 -47.83 -7.21
C TYR A 152 -45.24 -48.98 -6.39
N GLN A 153 -44.44 -49.66 -5.56
CA GLN A 153 -44.93 -50.73 -4.69
C GLN A 153 -46.01 -50.22 -3.73
N GLY A 154 -45.82 -49.04 -3.14
CA GLY A 154 -46.82 -48.41 -2.28
C GLY A 154 -48.14 -48.14 -3.01
N ALA A 155 -48.09 -47.68 -4.25
CA ALA A 155 -49.29 -47.46 -5.07
C ALA A 155 -49.98 -48.78 -5.44
N VAL A 156 -49.23 -49.83 -5.80
CA VAL A 156 -49.78 -51.15 -6.12
C VAL A 156 -50.46 -51.78 -4.91
N ASP A 157 -49.82 -51.74 -3.75
CA ASP A 157 -50.40 -52.28 -2.51
C ASP A 157 -51.65 -51.52 -2.08
N PHE A 158 -51.69 -50.21 -2.27
CA PHE A 158 -52.88 -49.40 -2.04
C PHE A 158 -54.03 -49.80 -2.97
N ASN A 159 -53.77 -49.91 -4.27
CA ASN A 159 -54.77 -50.31 -5.27
C ASN A 159 -55.33 -51.71 -4.98
N ARG A 160 -54.45 -52.65 -4.60
CA ARG A 160 -54.82 -54.01 -4.20
C ARG A 160 -55.77 -54.02 -2.99
N ARG A 161 -55.51 -53.19 -1.99
CA ARG A 161 -56.37 -53.04 -0.80
C ARG A 161 -57.69 -52.34 -1.10
N ALA A 162 -57.67 -51.40 -2.04
CA ALA A 162 -58.85 -50.66 -2.49
C ALA A 162 -59.71 -51.43 -3.52
N GLY A 163 -59.27 -52.62 -3.95
CA GLY A 163 -60.01 -53.46 -4.91
C GLY A 163 -59.87 -53.04 -6.38
N TYR A 164 -58.98 -52.09 -6.68
CA TYR A 164 -58.64 -51.72 -8.06
C TYR A 164 -57.66 -52.76 -8.63
N GLN A 165 -58.18 -53.69 -9.42
CA GLN A 165 -57.40 -54.70 -10.12
C GLN A 165 -57.03 -54.20 -11.52
N ASN A 166 -55.74 -54.04 -11.78
CA ASN A 166 -55.12 -54.12 -13.11
C ASN A 166 -54.17 -55.32 -13.11
#